data_AF-A0A1H1P8K1-F1
#
_entry.id   AF-A0A1H1P8K1-F1
#
_cell.length_a   1.000
_cell.length_b   1.000
_cell.length_c   1.000
_cell.angle_alpha   90.00
_cell.angle_beta   90.00
_cell.angle_gamma   90.00
#
_symmetry.space_group_name_H-M   'P 1'
#
loop_
_entity.id
_entity.type
_entity.pdbx_description
1 polymer ?
#
loop_
_entity_poly.entity_id
_entity_poly.type
_entity_poly.pdbx_seq_one_letter_code
_entity_poly.pdbx_strand_id
1 'polypeptide(L)'
;MKSLFYVSVAVLTICAGGAAAEPRNDTPHALACMKKYGFTYAQWRAYSVPAEKAEPYRLCRDAGTGEGRTFNSCLSKAGVTPQQWHNRQASLAQGANVRDCIAVHGESISVRRRDGSTL
;
A
#
# COMPACT_ATOMS: atom_id res chain seq x y z
N MET A 1 14.86 34.33 47.63
CA MET A 1 14.47 34.49 46.21
C MET A 1 15.68 34.19 45.34
N LYS A 2 15.67 33.08 44.61
CA LYS A 2 16.73 32.72 43.65
C LYS A 2 16.08 31.85 42.57
N SER A 3 15.71 32.49 41.47
CA SER A 3 15.23 31.87 40.25
C SER A 3 16.31 30.99 39.65
N LEU A 4 15.98 29.74 39.32
CA LEU A 4 16.70 28.95 38.34
C LEU A 4 15.66 28.31 37.42
N PHE A 5 15.44 29.00 36.30
CA PHE A 5 14.75 28.48 35.13
C PHE A 5 15.57 27.30 34.59
N TYR A 6 15.00 26.10 34.60
CA TYR A 6 15.49 25.00 33.77
C TYR A 6 14.42 24.69 32.72
N VAL A 7 14.64 25.30 31.55
CA VAL A 7 14.03 24.94 30.28
C VAL A 7 14.60 23.59 29.88
N SER A 8 13.83 22.52 30.05
CA SER A 8 14.16 21.21 29.49
C SER A 8 13.30 20.97 28.27
N VAL A 9 13.94 21.15 27.11
CA VAL A 9 13.46 20.87 25.77
C VAL A 9 12.96 19.42 25.70
N ALA A 10 11.64 19.24 25.67
CA ALA A 10 11.04 17.93 25.41
C ALA A 10 11.33 17.57 23.94
N VAL A 11 12.15 16.53 23.78
CA VAL A 11 12.51 15.89 22.51
C VAL A 11 11.23 15.47 21.78
N LEU A 12 10.93 16.14 20.68
CA LEU A 12 9.98 15.67 19.67
C LEU A 12 10.55 14.37 19.08
N THR A 13 10.08 13.23 19.60
CA THR A 13 10.20 11.94 18.91
C THR A 13 9.44 12.06 17.59
N ILE A 14 10.17 12.37 16.53
CA ILE A 14 9.72 12.29 15.16
C ILE A 14 9.43 10.82 14.89
N CYS A 15 8.16 10.42 14.94
CA CYS A 15 7.69 9.21 14.29
C CYS A 15 7.83 9.39 12.77
N ALA A 16 9.05 9.30 12.27
CA ALA A 16 9.32 9.11 10.86
C ALA A 16 8.88 7.67 10.53
N GLY A 17 7.58 7.46 10.38
CA GLY A 17 7.07 6.28 9.70
C GLY A 17 7.77 6.24 8.36
N GLY A 18 8.64 5.26 8.16
CA GLY A 18 9.46 5.16 6.96
C GLY A 18 8.57 5.28 5.74
N ALA A 19 8.72 6.38 5.00
CA ALA A 19 8.18 6.47 3.65
C ALA A 19 8.95 5.42 2.85
N ALA A 20 8.44 4.19 2.85
CA ALA A 20 8.91 3.14 1.97
C ALA A 20 8.88 3.75 0.57
N ALA A 21 10.05 3.84 -0.06
CA ALA A 21 10.17 4.44 -1.38
C ALA A 21 9.16 3.74 -2.29
N GLU A 22 8.19 4.50 -2.79
CA GLU A 22 7.15 3.90 -3.62
C GLU A 22 7.80 3.28 -4.86
N PRO A 23 7.27 2.13 -5.34
CA PRO A 23 7.71 1.49 -6.57
C PRO A 23 7.80 2.48 -7.75
N ARG A 24 8.59 2.12 -8.77
CA ARG A 24 8.79 2.93 -9.97
C ARG A 24 7.46 3.33 -10.62
N ASN A 25 7.30 4.63 -10.82
CA ASN A 25 6.08 5.25 -11.36
C ASN A 25 6.23 5.66 -12.84
N ASP A 26 7.38 5.38 -13.45
CA ASP A 26 7.77 5.78 -14.81
C ASP A 26 7.72 4.63 -15.84
N THR A 27 7.28 3.43 -15.42
CA THR A 27 7.16 2.27 -16.32
C THR A 27 6.01 2.45 -17.31
N PRO A 28 6.03 1.80 -18.49
CA PRO A 28 4.91 1.86 -19.44
C PRO A 28 3.56 1.48 -18.82
N HIS A 29 3.55 0.49 -17.93
CA HIS A 29 2.35 0.07 -17.19
C HIS A 29 1.88 1.14 -16.19
N ALA A 30 2.81 1.73 -15.42
CA ALA A 30 2.48 2.81 -14.51
C ALA A 30 1.86 4.01 -15.27
N LEU A 31 2.45 4.40 -16.40
CA LEU A 31 1.93 5.49 -17.24
C LEU A 31 0.54 5.16 -17.83
N ALA A 32 0.30 3.91 -18.22
CA ALA A 32 -1.02 3.47 -18.66
C ALA A 32 -2.07 3.55 -17.52
N CYS A 33 -1.69 3.14 -16.30
CA CYS A 33 -2.53 3.30 -15.12
C CYS A 33 -2.80 4.78 -14.80
N MET A 34 -1.80 5.66 -14.88
CA MET A 34 -2.00 7.11 -14.68
C MET A 34 -3.01 7.68 -15.68
N LYS A 35 -2.88 7.30 -16.96
CA LYS A 35 -3.83 7.68 -18.01
C LYS A 35 -5.24 7.19 -17.68
N LYS A 36 -5.40 5.95 -17.20
CA LYS A 36 -6.69 5.37 -16.78
C LYS A 36 -7.38 6.19 -15.68
N TYR A 37 -6.62 6.71 -14.72
CA TYR A 37 -7.15 7.50 -13.60
C TYR A 37 -7.10 9.02 -13.81
N GLY A 38 -6.70 9.46 -15.01
CA GLY A 38 -6.80 10.85 -15.44
C GLY A 38 -5.85 11.80 -14.70
N PHE A 39 -4.58 11.41 -14.60
CA PHE A 39 -3.49 12.30 -14.15
C PHE A 39 -2.16 11.97 -14.85
N THR A 40 -1.16 12.84 -14.69
CA THR A 40 0.16 12.72 -15.33
C THR A 40 1.26 12.35 -14.34
N TYR A 41 2.39 11.84 -14.86
CA TYR A 41 3.58 11.58 -14.05
C TYR A 41 4.10 12.84 -13.33
N ALA A 42 3.99 14.01 -13.97
CA ALA A 42 4.36 15.28 -13.36
C ALA A 42 3.48 15.61 -12.15
N GLN A 43 2.16 15.43 -12.26
CA GLN A 43 1.23 15.61 -11.15
C GLN A 43 1.51 14.62 -10.01
N TRP A 44 1.85 13.37 -10.34
CA TRP A 44 2.25 12.36 -9.34
C TRP A 44 3.50 12.79 -8.56
N ARG A 45 4.56 13.19 -9.27
CA ARG A 45 5.81 13.65 -8.66
C ARG A 45 5.65 14.94 -7.85
N ALA A 46 4.69 15.78 -8.23
CA ALA A 46 4.35 17.00 -7.51
C ALA A 46 3.48 16.75 -6.27
N TYR A 47 3.10 15.49 -5.98
CA TYR A 47 2.16 15.13 -4.91
C TYR A 47 0.82 15.89 -5.00
N SER A 48 0.40 16.23 -6.22
CA SER A 48 -0.81 17.02 -6.49
C SER A 48 -2.00 16.15 -6.90
N VAL A 49 -1.87 14.82 -6.84
CA VAL A 49 -2.92 13.87 -7.20
C VAL A 49 -3.78 13.62 -5.96
N PRO A 50 -5.10 13.87 -6.03
CA PRO A 50 -5.97 13.65 -4.89
C PRO A 50 -6.09 12.15 -4.57
N ALA A 51 -6.35 11.82 -3.30
CA ALA A 51 -6.29 10.44 -2.79
C ALA A 51 -7.21 9.49 -3.57
N GLU A 52 -8.37 9.98 -3.98
CA GLU A 52 -9.40 9.27 -4.74
C GLU A 52 -8.90 8.76 -6.09
N LYS A 53 -7.86 9.39 -6.65
CA LYS A 53 -7.17 8.94 -7.88
C LYS A 53 -5.89 8.17 -7.56
N ALA A 54 -5.19 8.54 -6.50
CA ALA A 54 -3.91 7.95 -6.13
C ALA A 54 -4.03 6.50 -5.66
N GLU A 55 -5.04 6.18 -4.85
CA GLU A 55 -5.28 4.83 -4.34
C GLU A 55 -5.59 3.80 -5.44
N PRO A 56 -6.59 4.03 -6.32
CA PRO A 56 -6.86 3.07 -7.38
C PRO A 56 -5.73 3.00 -8.41
N TYR A 57 -4.95 4.08 -8.57
CA TYR A 57 -3.71 4.03 -9.33
C TYR A 57 -2.68 3.07 -8.75
N ARG A 58 -2.39 3.14 -7.44
CA ARG A 58 -1.39 2.25 -6.80
C ARG A 58 -1.77 0.80 -7.00
N LEU A 59 -3.06 0.45 -6.82
CA LEU A 59 -3.57 -0.89 -7.10
C LEU A 59 -3.31 -1.33 -8.53
N CYS A 60 -3.55 -0.45 -9.51
CA CYS A 60 -3.28 -0.74 -10.91
C CYS A 60 -1.79 -0.88 -11.21
N ARG A 61 -0.95 0.04 -10.71
CA ARG A 61 0.51 0.03 -10.92
C ARG A 61 1.11 -1.26 -10.37
N ASP A 62 0.78 -1.58 -9.13
CA ASP A 62 1.35 -2.70 -8.41
C ASP A 62 0.93 -4.03 -9.05
N ALA A 63 -0.29 -4.12 -9.59
CA ALA A 63 -0.75 -5.28 -10.35
C ALA A 63 0.12 -5.68 -11.56
N GLY A 64 0.93 -4.76 -12.10
CA GLY A 64 1.79 -5.04 -13.26
C GLY A 64 3.17 -5.61 -12.92
N THR A 65 3.56 -5.64 -11.64
CA THR A 65 4.85 -6.17 -11.19
C THR A 65 4.83 -7.71 -11.14
N GLY A 66 6.00 -8.35 -11.01
CA GLY A 66 6.07 -9.80 -10.80
C GLY A 66 5.27 -10.22 -9.56
N GLU A 67 5.55 -9.57 -8.44
CA GLU A 67 4.87 -9.74 -7.15
C GLU A 67 3.37 -9.43 -7.25
N GLY A 68 2.99 -8.35 -7.92
CA GLY A 68 1.58 -7.97 -8.06
C GLY A 68 0.77 -8.90 -8.97
N ARG A 69 1.42 -9.51 -9.97
CA ARG A 69 0.79 -10.58 -10.78
C ARG A 69 0.56 -11.84 -9.94
N THR A 70 1.56 -12.26 -9.17
CA THR A 70 1.43 -13.38 -8.21
C THR A 70 0.30 -13.10 -7.23
N PHE A 71 0.31 -11.92 -6.61
CA PHE A 71 -0.69 -11.49 -5.65
C PHE A 71 -2.10 -11.52 -6.24
N ASN A 72 -2.31 -10.94 -7.43
CA ASN A 72 -3.61 -10.96 -8.10
C ASN A 72 -4.07 -12.37 -8.49
N SER A 73 -3.13 -13.26 -8.87
CA SER A 73 -3.46 -14.67 -9.12
C SER A 73 -3.96 -15.35 -7.84
N CYS A 74 -3.29 -15.10 -6.72
CA CYS A 74 -3.70 -15.64 -5.41
C CYS A 74 -5.03 -15.07 -4.92
N LEU A 75 -5.29 -13.77 -5.12
CA LEU A 75 -6.59 -13.15 -4.87
C LEU A 75 -7.70 -13.82 -5.69
N SER A 76 -7.47 -14.02 -6.99
CA SER A 76 -8.42 -14.66 -7.88
C SER A 76 -8.71 -16.11 -7.47
N LYS A 77 -7.68 -16.88 -7.09
CA LYS A 77 -7.85 -18.26 -6.55
C LYS A 77 -8.68 -18.29 -5.26
N ALA A 78 -8.56 -17.26 -4.41
CA ALA A 78 -9.34 -17.14 -3.18
C ALA A 78 -10.75 -16.53 -3.41
N GLY A 79 -11.12 -16.21 -4.65
CA GLY A 79 -12.41 -15.58 -4.96
C GLY A 79 -12.53 -14.15 -4.43
N VAL A 80 -11.42 -13.41 -4.37
CA VAL A 80 -11.35 -12.03 -3.89
C VAL A 80 -10.89 -11.11 -5.01
N THR A 81 -11.54 -9.97 -5.19
CA THR A 81 -11.06 -8.93 -6.11
C THR A 81 -10.01 -8.04 -5.43
N PRO A 82 -9.08 -7.42 -6.17
CA PRO A 82 -8.12 -6.46 -5.60
C PRO A 82 -8.79 -5.34 -4.82
N GLN A 83 -9.95 -4.85 -5.30
CA GLN A 83 -10.73 -3.82 -4.62
C GLN A 83 -11.32 -4.30 -3.29
N GLN A 84 -11.87 -5.52 -3.25
CA GLN A 84 -12.37 -6.12 -2.01
C GLN A 84 -11.25 -6.33 -0.99
N TRP A 85 -10.07 -6.78 -1.44
CA TRP A 85 -8.90 -6.91 -0.58
C TRP A 85 -8.47 -5.57 0.00
N HIS A 86 -8.33 -4.55 -0.86
CA HIS A 86 -7.97 -3.19 -0.47
C HIS A 86 -8.94 -2.60 0.56
N ASN A 87 -10.24 -2.79 0.33
CA ASN A 87 -11.31 -2.34 1.22
C ASN A 87 -11.45 -3.19 2.50
N ARG A 88 -10.57 -4.17 2.72
CA ARG A 88 -10.60 -5.13 3.85
C ARG A 88 -11.92 -5.88 3.96
N GLN A 89 -12.49 -6.26 2.81
CA GLN A 89 -13.78 -6.95 2.71
C GLN A 89 -13.65 -8.47 2.52
N ALA A 90 -12.43 -9.00 2.41
CA ALA A 90 -12.20 -10.45 2.38
C ALA A 90 -12.55 -11.10 3.73
N SER A 91 -13.15 -12.30 3.69
CA SER A 91 -13.36 -13.11 4.89
C SER A 91 -12.04 -13.64 5.46
N LEU A 92 -12.04 -14.14 6.70
CA LEU A 92 -10.85 -14.74 7.32
C LEU A 92 -10.32 -15.94 6.52
N ALA A 93 -11.23 -16.79 6.02
CA ALA A 93 -10.87 -17.96 5.20
C ALA A 93 -10.24 -17.52 3.87
N GLN A 94 -10.81 -16.50 3.22
CA GLN A 94 -10.24 -15.93 2.00
C GLN A 94 -8.86 -15.33 2.27
N GLY A 95 -8.69 -14.61 3.38
CA GLY A 95 -7.40 -14.06 3.81
C GLY A 95 -6.33 -15.13 4.03
N ALA A 96 -6.69 -16.27 4.63
CA ALA A 96 -5.79 -17.40 4.81
C ALA A 96 -5.37 -18.02 3.46
N ASN A 97 -6.33 -18.29 2.58
CA ASN A 97 -6.05 -18.87 1.25
C ASN A 97 -5.10 -18.00 0.42
N VAL A 98 -5.22 -16.66 0.54
CA VAL A 98 -4.32 -15.72 -0.13
C VAL A 98 -2.91 -15.83 0.44
N ARG A 99 -2.73 -15.89 1.77
CA ARG A 99 -1.39 -16.10 2.37
C ARG A 99 -0.77 -17.41 1.93
N ASP A 100 -1.52 -18.49 2.01
CA ASP A 100 -1.01 -19.82 1.73
C ASP A 100 -0.55 -19.90 0.27
N CYS A 101 -1.31 -19.30 -0.65
CA CYS A 101 -0.90 -19.17 -2.04
C CYS A 101 0.40 -18.36 -2.20
N ILE A 102 0.52 -17.20 -1.56
CA ILE A 102 1.69 -16.33 -1.69
C ILE A 102 2.94 -16.96 -1.07
N ALA A 103 2.79 -17.68 0.04
CA ALA A 103 3.87 -18.42 0.70
C ALA A 103 4.50 -19.48 -0.23
N VAL A 104 3.71 -20.12 -1.09
CA VAL A 104 4.22 -21.05 -2.12
C VAL A 104 5.12 -20.35 -3.14
N HIS A 105 4.92 -19.05 -3.36
CA HIS A 105 5.73 -18.24 -4.27
C HIS A 105 6.96 -17.60 -3.59
N GLY A 106 7.24 -17.92 -2.32
CA GLY A 106 8.39 -17.39 -1.58
C GLY A 106 8.27 -15.91 -1.21
N GLU A 107 7.08 -15.33 -1.39
CA GLU A 107 6.76 -13.97 -0.99
C GLU A 107 6.02 -14.00 0.36
N SER A 108 6.13 -12.92 1.15
CA SER A 108 5.38 -12.78 2.40
C SER A 108 4.58 -11.49 2.37
N ILE A 109 3.25 -11.58 2.47
CA ILE A 109 2.41 -10.40 2.70
C ILE A 109 1.93 -10.38 4.15
N SER A 110 1.99 -9.23 4.78
CA SER A 110 1.27 -8.99 6.04
C SER A 110 -0.22 -8.89 5.73
N VAL A 111 -1.00 -9.89 6.14
CA VAL A 111 -2.46 -9.84 6.01
C VAL A 111 -3.02 -8.96 7.11
N ARG A 112 -3.60 -7.83 6.70
CA ARG A 112 -4.35 -6.96 7.60
C ARG A 112 -5.79 -7.47 7.67
N ARG A 113 -6.22 -7.87 8.87
CA ARG A 113 -7.59 -8.25 9.15
C ARG A 113 -8.53 -7.05 9.04
N ARG A 114 -9.83 -7.33 8.93
CA ARG A 114 -10.93 -6.33 8.93
C ARG A 114 -10.92 -5.46 10.19
N ASP A 115 -10.48 -6.02 11.32
CA ASP A 115 -10.32 -5.34 12.62
C ASP A 115 -9.01 -4.53 12.75
N GLY A 116 -8.16 -4.52 11.71
CA GLY A 116 -6.89 -3.81 11.71
C GLY A 116 -5.72 -4.56 12.33
N SER A 117 -5.92 -5.75 12.90
CA SER A 117 -4.81 -6.57 13.39
C SER A 117 -4.07 -7.28 12.25
N THR A 118 -2.76 -7.42 12.41
CA THR A 118 -1.94 -8.32 11.60
C THR A 118 -1.97 -9.72 12.20
N LEU A 119 -2.05 -10.73 11.35
CA LEU A 119 -1.72 -12.12 11.72
C LEU A 119 -0.21 -12.34 11.61
#